data_AF-A0A1Y2K468-F1
#
_entry.id   AF-A0A1Y2K468-F1
#
_cell.length_a   1.000
_cell.length_b   1.000
_cell.length_c   1.000
_cell.angle_alpha   90.00
_cell.angle_beta   90.00
_cell.angle_gamma   90.00
#
_symmetry.space_group_name_H-M   'P 1'
#
loop_
_entity.id
_entity.type
_entity.pdbx_description
1 polymer ?
#
loop_
_entity_poly.entity_id
_entity_poly.type
_entity_poly.pdbx_seq_one_letter_code
_entity_poly.pdbx_strand_id
1 'polypeptide(L)'
;MTITSAPTIDELTQAWELAKHAENQAKQVRLEVERQLLEKTDLKAALIPEGTSTFGRLKVVTGYTRDWDQQRLAEIQRGIEPNFWPFKAKLEEIRAGSRFLEEERPDLWAQISPALTLKPKKPAFTVKGY
;
A
#
# COMPACT_ATOMS: atom_id res chain seq x y z
N MET A 1 48.03 -1.58 -8.28
CA MET A 1 46.81 -2.17 -7.70
C MET A 1 46.09 -1.07 -6.95
N THR A 2 45.04 -0.49 -7.52
CA THR A 2 44.24 0.54 -6.82
C THR A 2 43.21 -0.16 -5.96
N ILE A 3 43.37 -0.05 -4.64
CA ILE A 3 42.37 -0.49 -3.67
C ILE A 3 41.27 0.57 -3.70
N THR A 4 40.16 0.31 -4.38
CA THR A 4 38.97 1.17 -4.26
C THR A 4 38.36 0.90 -2.89
N SER A 5 38.48 1.86 -1.97
CA SER A 5 37.84 1.78 -0.65
C SER A 5 36.32 1.62 -0.80
N ALA A 6 35.70 0.89 0.13
CA ALA A 6 34.25 0.80 0.21
C ALA A 6 33.65 2.21 0.45
N PRO A 7 32.47 2.49 -0.14
CA PRO A 7 31.81 3.78 0.03
C PRO A 7 31.35 3.97 1.48
N THR A 8 31.46 5.20 1.97
CA THR A 8 31.02 5.64 3.28
C THR A 8 29.49 5.75 3.36
N ILE A 9 28.95 5.82 4.58
CA ILE A 9 27.50 6.03 4.79
C ILE A 9 27.04 7.36 4.17
N ASP A 10 27.86 8.41 4.23
CA ASP A 10 27.51 9.72 3.66
C ASP A 10 27.47 9.66 2.14
N GLU A 11 28.45 9.01 1.51
CA GLU A 11 28.45 8.79 0.05
C GLU A 11 27.25 7.95 -0.40
N LEU A 12 26.91 6.89 0.34
CA LEU A 12 25.72 6.08 0.06
C LEU A 12 24.42 6.84 0.30
N THR A 13 24.38 7.72 1.30
CA THR A 13 23.21 8.57 1.59
C THR A 13 22.99 9.56 0.45
N GLN A 14 24.04 10.26 0.02
CA GLN A 14 23.96 11.18 -1.12
C GLN A 14 23.57 10.46 -2.42
N ALA A 15 24.18 9.31 -2.70
CA ALA A 15 23.81 8.50 -3.86
C ALA A 15 22.34 8.05 -3.82
N TRP A 16 21.86 7.67 -2.62
CA TRP A 16 20.47 7.30 -2.41
C TRP A 16 19.51 8.47 -2.61
N GLU A 17 19.84 9.67 -2.11
CA GLU A 17 19.03 10.87 -2.31
C GLU A 17 18.91 11.24 -3.79
N LEU A 18 20.03 11.22 -4.52
CA LEU A 18 20.05 11.47 -5.96
C LEU A 18 19.19 10.45 -6.71
N ALA A 19 19.31 9.16 -6.37
CA ALA A 19 18.48 8.11 -6.95
C ALA A 19 17.00 8.30 -6.63
N LYS A 20 16.67 8.69 -5.39
CA LYS A 20 15.30 8.94 -4.96
C LYS A 20 14.69 10.15 -5.66
N HIS A 21 15.47 11.19 -5.86
CA HIS A 21 15.07 12.37 -6.63
C HIS A 21 14.79 12.00 -8.09
N ALA A 22 15.69 11.25 -8.74
CA ALA A 22 15.49 10.77 -10.11
C ALA A 22 14.24 9.88 -10.23
N GLU A 23 14.00 8.98 -9.28
CA GLU A 23 12.77 8.17 -9.20
C GLU A 23 11.51 9.05 -9.14
N ASN A 24 11.53 10.07 -8.28
CA ASN A 24 10.42 11.01 -8.15
C ASN A 24 10.19 11.80 -9.44
N GLN A 25 11.24 12.28 -10.11
CA GLN A 25 11.12 12.97 -11.40
C GLN A 25 10.53 12.05 -12.47
N ALA A 26 11.03 10.82 -12.62
CA ALA A 26 10.49 9.84 -13.56
C ALA A 26 9.02 9.52 -13.27
N LYS A 27 8.63 9.43 -11.98
CA LYS A 27 7.23 9.28 -11.57
C LYS A 27 6.38 10.45 -12.05
N GLN A 28 6.83 11.70 -11.90
CA GLN A 28 6.07 12.86 -12.38
C GLN A 28 5.91 12.87 -13.89
N VAL A 29 6.98 12.58 -14.63
CA VAL A 29 6.92 12.47 -16.10
C VAL A 29 5.92 11.39 -16.54
N ARG A 30 5.94 10.22 -15.90
CA ARG A 30 4.96 9.14 -16.18
C ARG A 30 3.52 9.61 -15.95
N LEU A 31 3.24 10.24 -14.81
CA LEU A 31 1.89 10.71 -14.46
C LEU A 31 1.40 11.77 -15.47
N GLU A 32 2.27 12.65 -15.93
CA GLU A 32 1.93 13.65 -16.94
C GLU A 32 1.62 13.00 -18.30
N VAL A 33 2.41 12.00 -18.72
CA VAL A 33 2.10 11.23 -19.94
C VAL A 33 0.78 10.48 -19.80
N GLU A 34 0.50 9.88 -18.65
CA GLU A 34 -0.79 9.22 -18.36
C GLU A 34 -1.96 10.19 -18.47
N ARG A 35 -1.82 11.40 -17.93
CA ARG A 35 -2.82 12.47 -18.06
C ARG A 35 -3.07 12.81 -19.54
N GLN A 36 -2.01 13.02 -20.31
CA GLN A 36 -2.13 13.34 -21.75
C GLN A 36 -2.75 12.19 -22.56
N LEU A 37 -2.42 10.94 -22.23
CA LEU A 37 -3.04 9.75 -22.84
C LEU A 37 -4.55 9.72 -22.56
N LEU A 38 -4.94 9.96 -21.31
CA LEU A 38 -6.33 9.99 -20.93
C LEU A 38 -7.08 11.13 -21.62
N GLU A 39 -6.43 12.21 -22.04
CA GLU A 39 -7.06 13.31 -22.78
C GLU A 39 -7.34 13.01 -24.26
N LYS A 40 -6.75 11.95 -24.82
CA LYS A 40 -6.95 11.56 -26.22
C LYS A 40 -8.39 11.12 -26.47
N THR A 41 -9.02 11.72 -27.49
CA THR A 41 -10.46 11.54 -27.78
C THR A 41 -10.80 10.11 -28.21
N ASP A 42 -9.95 9.50 -29.03
CA ASP A 42 -10.06 8.11 -29.48
C ASP A 42 -9.95 7.13 -28.32
N LEU A 43 -9.04 7.39 -27.37
CA LEU A 43 -8.91 6.58 -26.16
C LEU A 43 -10.16 6.73 -25.28
N LYS A 44 -10.56 7.97 -24.93
CA LYS A 44 -11.75 8.24 -24.10
C LYS A 44 -13.01 7.59 -24.65
N ALA A 45 -13.23 7.67 -25.96
CA ALA A 45 -14.43 7.13 -26.61
C ALA A 45 -14.51 5.59 -26.56
N ALA A 46 -13.36 4.91 -26.48
CA ALA A 46 -13.27 3.45 -26.49
C ALA A 46 -13.09 2.83 -25.08
N LEU A 47 -13.00 3.64 -24.02
CA LEU A 47 -12.99 3.13 -22.65
C LEU A 47 -14.38 2.67 -22.24
N ILE A 48 -14.44 1.44 -21.72
CA ILE A 48 -15.62 0.91 -21.02
C ILE A 48 -15.52 1.19 -19.52
N PRO A 49 -16.63 1.28 -18.77
CA PRO A 49 -16.59 1.59 -17.34
C PRO A 49 -15.82 0.56 -16.50
N GLU A 50 -15.89 -0.72 -16.87
CA GLU A 50 -15.20 -1.81 -16.20
C GLU A 50 -14.69 -2.82 -17.24
N GLY A 51 -13.40 -3.12 -17.21
CA GLY A 51 -12.78 -4.10 -18.10
C GLY A 51 -11.42 -3.65 -18.64
N THR A 52 -11.06 -4.15 -19.82
CA THR A 52 -9.76 -3.90 -20.47
C THR A 52 -9.95 -3.42 -21.89
N SER A 53 -9.28 -2.33 -22.26
CA SER A 53 -9.18 -1.82 -23.63
C SER A 53 -7.71 -1.80 -24.09
N THR A 54 -7.45 -2.16 -25.34
CA THR A 54 -6.08 -2.25 -25.90
C THR A 54 -5.91 -1.32 -27.09
N PHE A 55 -4.87 -0.50 -27.08
CA PHE A 55 -4.53 0.49 -28.11
C PHE A 55 -3.08 0.27 -28.56
N GLY A 56 -2.88 -0.55 -29.60
CA GLY A 56 -1.54 -0.95 -30.04
C GLY A 56 -0.77 -1.68 -28.94
N ARG A 57 0.28 -1.03 -28.40
CA ARG A 57 1.09 -1.57 -27.29
C ARG A 57 0.60 -1.15 -25.89
N LEU A 58 -0.44 -0.30 -25.82
CA LEU A 58 -1.00 0.19 -24.56
C LEU A 58 -2.21 -0.66 -24.14
N LYS A 59 -2.20 -1.15 -22.90
CA LYS A 59 -3.36 -1.79 -22.26
C LYS A 59 -3.89 -0.87 -21.16
N VAL A 60 -5.19 -0.54 -21.20
CA VAL A 60 -5.87 0.28 -20.20
C VAL A 60 -6.91 -0.59 -19.48
N VAL A 61 -6.89 -0.57 -18.15
CA VAL A 61 -7.84 -1.31 -17.30
C VAL A 61 -8.66 -0.30 -16.52
N THR A 62 -9.98 -0.43 -16.58
CA THR A 62 -10.95 0.41 -15.86
C THR A 62 -11.77 -0.46 -14.91
N GLY A 63 -12.31 0.15 -13.86
CA GLY A 63 -13.15 -0.52 -12.88
C GLY A 63 -13.49 0.39 -11.70
N TYR A 64 -14.18 -0.18 -10.72
CA TYR A 64 -14.64 0.55 -9.54
C TYR A 64 -13.83 0.18 -8.30
N THR A 65 -13.46 1.18 -7.52
CA THR A 65 -13.11 0.97 -6.11
C THR A 65 -14.40 0.73 -5.32
N ARG A 66 -14.46 -0.35 -4.54
CA ARG A 66 -15.62 -0.67 -3.70
C ARG A 66 -15.31 -0.28 -2.26
N ASP A 67 -16.00 0.75 -1.78
CA ASP A 67 -16.03 1.13 -0.38
C ASP A 67 -17.37 0.69 0.23
N TRP A 68 -17.33 0.12 1.43
CA TRP A 68 -18.52 -0.38 2.10
C TRP A 68 -18.65 0.26 3.47
N ASP A 69 -19.81 0.85 3.73
CA ASP A 69 -20.19 1.36 5.04
C ASP A 69 -20.28 0.20 6.05
N GLN A 70 -19.30 0.11 6.94
CA GLN A 70 -19.20 -0.96 7.92
C GLN A 70 -20.34 -0.93 8.95
N GLN A 71 -20.85 0.25 9.29
CA GLN A 71 -21.97 0.38 10.21
C GLN A 71 -23.23 -0.21 9.58
N ARG A 72 -23.49 0.15 8.32
CA ARG A 72 -24.63 -0.40 7.58
C ARG A 72 -24.50 -1.90 7.33
N LEU A 73 -23.29 -2.40 7.06
CA LEU A 73 -23.05 -3.85 6.93
C LEU A 73 -23.40 -4.61 8.22
N ALA A 74 -23.03 -4.08 9.39
CA ALA A 74 -23.34 -4.71 10.68
C ALA A 74 -24.85 -4.77 10.97
N GLU A 75 -25.60 -3.75 10.53
CA GLU A 75 -27.06 -3.71 10.66
C GLU A 75 -27.73 -4.76 9.78
N ILE A 76 -27.33 -4.88 8.50
CA ILE A 76 -27.96 -5.82 7.56
C ILE A 76 -27.52 -7.27 7.77
N GLN A 77 -26.34 -7.52 8.36
CA GLN A 77 -25.79 -8.87 8.56
C GLN A 77 -26.77 -9.76 9.31
N ARG A 78 -27.51 -9.21 10.29
CA ARG A 78 -28.48 -9.96 11.10
C ARG A 78 -29.64 -10.52 10.27
N GLY A 79 -29.94 -9.92 9.11
CA GLY A 79 -31.04 -10.32 8.22
C GLY A 79 -30.63 -11.26 7.09
N ILE A 80 -29.35 -11.62 6.96
CA ILE A 80 -28.84 -12.48 5.88
C ILE A 80 -28.35 -13.78 6.50
N GLU A 81 -28.80 -14.92 5.96
CA GLU A 81 -28.31 -16.23 6.41
C GLU A 81 -26.78 -16.30 6.25
N PRO A 82 -26.04 -16.86 7.23
CA PRO A 82 -24.58 -16.89 7.19
C PRO A 82 -23.98 -17.46 5.89
N ASN A 83 -24.65 -18.42 5.26
CA ASN A 83 -24.19 -19.04 4.01
C ASN A 83 -24.26 -18.10 2.79
N PHE A 84 -25.09 -17.06 2.86
CA PHE A 84 -25.24 -16.05 1.80
C PHE A 84 -24.53 -14.72 2.14
N TRP A 85 -23.87 -14.64 3.29
CA TRP A 85 -23.14 -13.44 3.71
C TRP A 85 -21.75 -13.38 3.04
N PRO A 86 -21.47 -12.40 2.16
CA PRO A 86 -20.25 -12.40 1.36
C PRO A 86 -19.04 -11.76 2.08
N PHE A 87 -19.16 -11.39 3.34
CA PHE A 87 -18.11 -10.72 4.11
C PHE A 87 -17.56 -11.61 5.23
N LYS A 88 -16.26 -11.45 5.53
CA LYS A 88 -15.60 -12.11 6.66
C LYS A 88 -15.17 -11.06 7.68
N ALA A 89 -15.44 -11.30 8.96
CA ALA A 89 -14.86 -10.51 10.03
C ALA A 89 -13.38 -10.88 10.20
N LYS A 90 -12.51 -9.86 10.29
CA LYS A 90 -11.09 -10.02 10.61
C LYS A 90 -10.78 -9.18 11.83
N LEU A 91 -10.15 -9.80 12.83
CA LEU A 91 -9.60 -9.06 13.97
C LEU A 91 -8.31 -8.39 13.51
N GLU A 92 -8.24 -7.07 13.64
CA GLU A 92 -7.02 -6.30 13.40
C GLU A 92 -6.43 -5.84 14.73
N GLU A 93 -5.11 -5.93 14.85
CA GLU A 93 -4.41 -5.52 16.04
C GLU A 93 -4.49 -4.00 16.19
N ILE A 94 -4.99 -3.55 17.34
CA ILE A 94 -4.85 -2.16 17.77
C ILE A 94 -3.53 -2.07 18.55
N ARG A 95 -2.46 -1.63 17.89
CA ARG A 95 -1.10 -1.65 18.47
C ARG A 95 -1.00 -0.93 19.82
N ALA A 96 -1.74 0.17 20.01
CA ALA A 96 -1.78 0.87 21.28
C ALA A 96 -2.36 -0.01 22.41
N GLY A 97 -3.39 -0.80 22.10
CA GLY A 97 -4.00 -1.74 23.04
C GLY A 97 -3.10 -2.92 23.34
N SER A 98 -2.50 -3.55 22.33
CA SER A 98 -1.53 -4.63 22.56
C SER A 98 -0.33 -4.17 23.36
N ARG A 99 0.17 -2.96 23.10
CA ARG A 99 1.27 -2.35 23.84
C ARG A 99 0.91 -2.12 25.31
N PHE A 100 -0.29 -1.61 25.58
CA PHE A 100 -0.77 -1.48 26.95
C PHE A 100 -0.82 -2.85 27.65
N LEU A 101 -1.23 -3.91 26.97
CA LEU A 101 -1.21 -5.26 27.55
C LEU A 101 0.21 -5.75 27.82
N GLU A 102 1.17 -5.51 26.90
CA GLU A 102 2.59 -5.82 27.10
C GLU A 102 3.16 -5.14 28.34
N GLU A 103 2.86 -3.86 28.53
CA GLU A 103 3.47 -3.00 29.57
C GLU A 103 2.74 -3.11 30.92
N GLU A 104 1.41 -3.07 30.92
CA GLU A 104 0.58 -2.89 32.13
C GLU A 104 -0.18 -4.15 32.56
N ARG A 105 -0.43 -5.10 31.64
CA ARG A 105 -1.22 -6.34 31.90
C ARG A 105 -0.55 -7.59 31.33
N PRO A 106 0.66 -7.94 31.80
CA PRO A 106 1.43 -9.06 31.27
C PRO A 106 0.70 -10.41 31.40
N ASP A 107 -0.20 -10.55 32.37
CA ASP A 107 -1.07 -11.71 32.55
C ASP A 107 -2.02 -11.93 31.36
N LEU A 108 -2.56 -10.85 30.80
CA LEU A 108 -3.41 -10.89 29.61
C LEU A 108 -2.57 -11.02 28.34
N TRP A 109 -1.42 -10.35 28.28
CA TRP A 109 -0.48 -10.48 27.17
C TRP A 109 -0.01 -11.93 26.97
N ALA A 110 0.28 -12.65 28.06
CA ALA A 110 0.69 -14.05 28.00
C ALA A 110 -0.35 -14.98 27.35
N GLN A 111 -1.63 -14.61 27.38
CA GLN A 111 -2.71 -15.40 26.76
C GLN A 111 -2.79 -15.19 25.26
N ILE A 112 -2.53 -13.97 24.77
CA ILE A 112 -2.68 -13.62 23.35
C ILE A 112 -1.38 -13.69 22.55
N SER A 113 -0.23 -13.47 23.19
CA SER A 113 1.08 -13.48 22.52
C SER A 113 1.46 -14.80 21.84
N PRO A 114 0.99 -16.00 22.27
CA PRO A 114 1.24 -17.23 21.51
C PRO A 114 0.61 -17.23 20.11
N ALA A 115 -0.42 -16.41 19.87
CA ALA A 115 -1.02 -16.24 18.55
C ALA A 115 -0.28 -15.22 17.67
N LEU A 116 0.69 -14.48 18.23
CA LEU A 116 1.45 -13.47 17.51
C LEU A 116 2.68 -14.08 16.83
N THR A 117 2.78 -13.92 15.52
CA THR A 117 4.01 -14.21 14.76
C THR A 117 4.64 -12.90 14.31
N LEU A 118 5.83 -12.59 14.83
CA LEU A 118 6.60 -11.43 14.40
C LEU A 118 7.44 -11.76 13.16
N LYS A 119 7.34 -10.90 12.14
CA LYS A 119 8.18 -10.97 10.93
C LYS A 119 8.98 -9.67 10.83
N PRO A 120 10.29 -9.73 10.53
CA PRO A 120 11.08 -8.52 10.35
C PRO A 120 10.52 -7.68 9.20
N LYS A 121 10.32 -6.39 9.45
CA LYS A 121 9.91 -5.42 8.43
C LYS A 121 11.14 -4.96 7.64
N LYS A 122 10.95 -4.71 6.34
CA LYS A 122 11.96 -4.03 5.51
C LYS A 122 12.35 -2.68 6.16
N PRO A 123 13.65 -2.38 6.32
CA PRO A 123 14.10 -1.07 6.77
C PRO A 123 13.57 0.05 5.86
N ALA A 124 13.18 1.16 6.47
CA ALA A 124 12.82 2.39 5.76
C ALA A 124 13.95 3.41 5.94
N PHE A 125 14.35 4.06 4.85
CA PHE A 125 15.36 5.11 4.86
C PHE A 125 14.69 6.48 4.73
N THR A 126 15.14 7.45 5.52
CA THR A 126 14.66 8.83 5.49
C THR A 126 15.82 9.73 5.88
N VAL A 127 16.09 10.75 5.06
CA VAL A 127 17.04 11.81 5.42
C VAL A 127 16.27 12.91 6.13
N LYS A 128 16.76 13.31 7.32
CA LYS A 128 16.18 14.43 8.06
C LYS A 128 16.65 15.73 7.39
N GLY A 129 15.71 16.56 6.95
CA GLY A 129 16.04 17.94 6.56
C GLY A 129 16.46 18.71 7.82
N TYR A 130 17.56 19.46 7.72
CA TYR A 130 17.96 20.49 8.69
C TYR A 130 17.40 21.84 8.28
#